data_AF-A0A939WMU7-F1
#
_entry.id   AF-A0A939WMU7-F1
#
_cell.length_a   1.000
_cell.length_b   1.000
_cell.length_c   1.000
_cell.angle_alpha   90.00
_cell.angle_beta   90.00
_cell.angle_gamma   90.00
#
_symmetry.space_group_name_H-M   'P 1'
#
loop_
_entity.id
_entity.type
_entity.pdbx_description
1 polymer ?
#
loop_
_entity_poly.entity_id
_entity_poly.type
_entity_poly.pdbx_seq_one_letter_code
_entity_poly.pdbx_strand_id
1 'polypeptide(L)' 'MEDFGFYLVMTNPKVGYERCCEAAVKAGVKMVQLRMKDVSRGDLLQMAKRLVGITRGSKTSLVIDD' A
#
# COMPACT_ATOMS: atom_id res chain seq x y z
N MET A 1 1.07 -8.33 -18.21
CA MET A 1 1.27 -7.07 -17.45
C MET A 1 2.65 -6.57 -17.81
N GLU A 2 2.76 -5.58 -18.70
CA GLU A 2 4.06 -5.22 -19.33
C GLU A 2 4.60 -3.84 -18.91
N ASP A 3 3.85 -3.07 -18.13
CA ASP A 3 4.31 -1.78 -17.60
C ASP A 3 3.96 -1.66 -16.11
N PHE A 4 4.80 -2.24 -15.26
CA PHE A 4 4.65 -2.20 -13.81
C PHE A 4 5.12 -0.86 -13.20
N GLY A 5 5.93 -0.09 -13.92
CA GLY A 5 6.54 1.14 -13.41
C GLY A 5 7.31 0.92 -12.10
N PHE A 6 7.26 1.90 -11.21
CA PHE A 6 7.82 1.76 -9.87
C PHE A 6 6.84 1.01 -8.95
N TYR A 7 7.34 -0.06 -8.33
CA TYR A 7 6.63 -0.86 -7.35
C TYR A 7 7.24 -0.70 -5.96
N LEU A 8 6.48 -0.09 -5.04
CA LEU A 8 6.87 0.08 -3.64
C LEU A 8 6.30 -1.05 -2.77
N VAL A 9 7.17 -1.81 -2.11
CA VAL A 9 6.78 -2.76 -1.07
C VAL A 9 6.94 -2.10 0.30
N MET A 10 5.84 -1.99 1.06
CA MET A 10 5.85 -1.40 2.40
C MET A 10 5.87 -2.50 3.45
N THR A 11 6.96 -2.62 4.21
CA THR A 11 7.07 -3.48 5.39
C THR A 11 7.54 -2.64 6.57
N ASN A 12 6.70 -2.48 7.60
CA ASN A 12 6.95 -1.65 8.78
C ASN A 12 7.62 -0.29 8.48
N PRO A 13 7.05 0.53 7.57
CA PRO A 13 7.63 1.83 7.23
C PRO A 13 7.67 2.73 8.48
N LYS A 14 8.80 3.42 8.72
CA LYS A 14 9.00 4.29 9.89
C LYS A 14 7.92 5.37 10.06
N VAL A 15 7.37 5.85 8.95
CA VAL A 15 6.33 6.90 8.92
C VAL A 15 4.90 6.34 9.06
N GLY A 16 4.76 5.02 9.19
CA GLY A 16 3.48 4.33 9.15
C GLY A 16 3.01 4.04 7.72
N TYR A 17 2.13 3.05 7.59
CA TYR A 17 1.63 2.55 6.31
C TYR A 17 0.80 3.60 5.55
N GLU A 18 -0.12 4.28 6.23
CA GLU A 18 -1.00 5.29 5.64
C GLU A 18 -0.18 6.42 5.01
N ARG A 19 0.72 7.05 5.78
CA ARG A 19 1.53 8.17 5.31
C ARG A 19 2.53 7.78 4.22
N CYS A 20 3.06 6.56 4.27
CA CYS A 20 3.90 6.03 3.20
C CYS A 20 3.09 5.85 1.90
N CYS A 21 1.86 5.31 2.00
CA CYS A 21 0.95 5.15 0.88
C CYS A 21 0.51 6.49 0.28
N GLU A 22 0.16 7.48 1.11
CA GLU A 22 -0.16 8.84 0.66
C GLU A 22 0.99 9.47 -0.13
N ALA A 23 2.23 9.33 0.37
CA ALA A 23 3.41 9.83 -0.33
C ALA A 23 3.61 9.15 -1.67
N ALA A 24 3.38 7.82 -1.74
CA ALA A 24 3.48 7.05 -2.97
C ALA A 24 2.41 7.48 -4.00
N VAL A 25 1.16 7.66 -3.56
CA VAL A 25 0.08 8.18 -4.41
C VAL A 25 0.43 9.56 -4.94
N LYS A 26 0.89 10.48 -4.07
CA LYS A 26 1.30 11.84 -4.45
C LYS A 26 2.45 11.84 -5.46
N ALA A 27 3.40 10.91 -5.33
CA ALA A 27 4.53 10.76 -6.23
C ALA A 27 4.19 10.03 -7.54
N GLY A 28 2.94 9.55 -7.71
CA GLY A 28 2.51 8.83 -8.90
C GLY A 28 3.09 7.42 -9.01
N VAL A 29 3.43 6.79 -7.87
CA VAL A 29 3.88 5.39 -7.84
C VAL A 29 2.77 4.51 -8.37
N LYS A 30 3.08 3.67 -9.35
CA LYS A 30 2.07 2.88 -10.07
C LYS A 30 1.51 1.74 -9.21
N MET A 31 2.36 1.14 -8.36
CA MET A 31 1.95 0.05 -7.49
C MET A 31 2.53 0.17 -6.09
N VAL A 32 1.70 -0.16 -5.10
CA VAL A 32 2.10 -0.26 -3.69
C VAL A 32 1.65 -1.61 -3.13
N GLN A 33 2.51 -2.27 -2.36
CA GLN A 33 2.19 -3.51 -1.65
C GLN A 33 2.11 -3.25 -0.15
N LEU A 34 0.98 -3.62 0.46
CA LEU A 34 0.88 -3.78 1.89
C LEU A 34 1.46 -5.13 2.28
N ARG A 35 2.55 -5.12 3.04
CA ARG A 35 3.16 -6.32 3.59
C ARG A 35 3.33 -6.19 5.11
N MET A 36 2.48 -6.87 5.85
CA MET A 36 2.50 -6.92 7.32
C MET A 36 2.75 -8.36 7.75
N LYS A 37 3.90 -8.61 8.38
CA LYS A 37 4.23 -9.94 8.91
C LYS A 37 3.84 -10.08 10.36
N ASP A 38 3.52 -11.29 10.77
CA ASP A 38 3.29 -11.66 12.18
C ASP A 38 2.15 -10.85 12.83
N VAL A 39 1.18 -10.41 12.02
CA VAL A 39 -0.01 -9.68 12.48
C VAL A 39 -1.26 -10.53 12.39
N SER A 40 -2.30 -10.15 13.13
CA SER A 40 -3.59 -10.81 12.99
C SER A 40 -4.22 -10.47 11.63
N ARG A 41 -5.05 -11.39 11.12
CA ARG A 41 -5.89 -11.11 9.93
C ARG A 41 -6.77 -9.87 10.11
N GLY A 42 -7.23 -9.62 11.34
CA GLY A 42 -8.04 -8.44 11.67
C GLY A 42 -7.28 -7.14 11.44
N ASP A 43 -6.02 -7.09 11.89
CA ASP A 43 -5.15 -5.92 11.73
C ASP A 43 -4.77 -5.71 10.27
N LEU A 44 -4.43 -6.79 9.55
CA LEU A 44 -4.16 -6.74 8.11
C LEU A 44 -5.36 -6.17 7.34
N LEU A 45 -6.57 -6.69 7.60
CA LEU A 45 -7.80 -6.22 6.95
C LEU A 45 -8.14 -4.77 7.30
N GLN A 46 -7.91 -4.36 8.55
CA GLN A 46 -8.15 -2.98 8.96
C GLN A 46 -7.19 -2.03 8.23
N MET A 47 -5.91 -2.37 8.14
CA MET A 47 -4.92 -1.56 7.42
C MET A 47 -5.21 -1.55 5.91
N ALA A 48 -5.50 -2.69 5.31
CA ALA A 48 -5.87 -2.79 3.90
C ALA A 48 -7.05 -1.87 3.55
N LYS A 49 -8.12 -1.84 4.37
CA LYS A 49 -9.26 -0.94 4.16
C LYS A 49 -8.88 0.54 4.18
N ARG A 50 -7.98 0.94 5.08
CA ARG A 50 -7.46 2.32 5.13
C ARG A 50 -6.70 2.66 3.86
N LEU A 51 -5.81 1.77 3.42
CA LEU A 51 -5.02 1.97 2.20
C LEU A 51 -5.89 1.97 0.93
N VAL A 52 -6.95 1.15 0.86
CA VAL A 52 -7.96 1.22 -0.21
C VAL A 52 -8.62 2.59 -0.25
N GLY A 53 -8.88 3.20 0.92
CA GLY A 53 -9.38 4.57 1.00
C GLY A 53 -8.42 5.60 0.37
N ILE A 54 -7.11 5.46 0.65
CA ILE A 54 -6.05 6.35 0.16
C ILE A 54 -5.83 6.20 -1.36
N THR A 55 -5.85 4.97 -1.89
CA THR A 55 -5.59 4.72 -3.31
C THR A 55 -6.83 4.91 -4.19
N ARG A 56 -8.03 5.00 -3.60
CA ARG A 56 -9.29 5.18 -4.35
C ARG A 56 -9.24 6.44 -5.22
N GLY A 57 -9.50 6.28 -6.51
CA GLY A 57 -9.48 7.39 -7.48
C GLY A 57 -8.08 7.82 -7.92
N SER A 58 -7.03 7.21 -7.40
CA SER A 58 -5.66 7.42 -7.86
C SER A 58 -5.31 6.48 -9.02
N LYS A 59 -4.14 6.69 -9.63
CA LYS A 59 -3.54 5.77 -10.60
C LYS A 59 -2.73 4.64 -9.94
N THR A 60 -2.67 4.61 -8.61
CA THR A 60 -1.87 3.67 -7.83
C THR A 60 -2.70 2.41 -7.54
N SER A 61 -2.22 1.26 -7.99
CA SER A 61 -2.78 -0.04 -7.60
C SER A 61 -2.26 -0.50 -6.25
N LEU A 62 -3.14 -1.00 -5.39
CA LEU A 62 -2.79 -1.60 -4.10
C LEU A 62 -2.79 -3.13 -4.21
N VAL A 63 -1.69 -3.75 -3.80
CA VAL A 63 -1.55 -5.20 -3.63
C VAL A 63 -1.51 -5.51 -2.14
N ILE A 64 -2.19 -6.57 -1.72
CA ILE A 64 -2.22 -7.03 -0.32
C ILE A 64 -1.51 -8.39 -0.29
N ASP A 65 -0.46 -8.46 0.53
CA ASP A 65 0.33 -9.67 0.82
C ASP A 65 -0.08 -10.19 2.21
N ASP A 66 -0.15 -11.51 2.37
CA ASP A 66 -0.48 -12.19 3.63
C ASP A 66 0.74 -12.43 4.55
#